data_AF-A0A1X0RTJ4-F1
#
_entry.id   AF-A0A1X0RTJ4-F1
#
_cell.length_a   1.000
_cell.length_b   1.000
_cell.length_c   1.000
_cell.angle_alpha   90.00
_cell.angle_beta   90.00
_cell.angle_gamma   90.00
#
_symmetry.space_group_name_H-M   'P 1'
#
loop_
_entity.id
_entity.type
_entity.pdbx_description
1 polymer ?
#
loop_
_entity_poly.entity_id
_entity_poly.type
_entity_poly.pdbx_seq_one_letter_code
_entity_poly.pdbx_strand_id
1 'polypeptide(L)'
;RFSSSPSDSPDTLFLHSYAPLKLLSARTIQRWIGKLVKISTTEPRVSLRFIASSFALKSGIPKDDVVTMGNWSSSAVFENHYRREHLSQFDFSNT
;
A
#
# COMPACT_ATOMS: atom_id res chain seq x y z
N ARG A 1 20.65 36.92 7.08
CA ARG A 1 19.27 36.43 6.83
C ARG A 1 19.31 35.72 5.49
N PHE A 2 19.44 34.39 5.48
CA PHE A 2 19.48 33.64 4.22
C PHE A 2 18.06 33.58 3.66
N SER A 3 17.85 34.25 2.53
CA SER A 3 16.61 34.15 1.77
C SER A 3 16.60 32.79 1.07
N SER A 4 15.82 31.84 1.58
CA SER A 4 15.50 30.62 0.84
C SER A 4 14.59 31.02 -0.32
N SER A 5 15.11 30.90 -1.55
CA SER A 5 14.27 30.96 -2.76
C SER A 5 13.14 29.92 -2.63
N PRO A 6 11.90 30.25 -3.02
CA PRO A 6 10.84 29.25 -3.03
C PRO A 6 11.26 28.14 -3.98
N SER A 7 11.27 26.90 -3.47
CA SER A 7 11.52 25.74 -4.31
C SER A 7 10.33 25.57 -5.23
N ASP A 8 10.50 25.83 -6.52
CA ASP A 8 9.49 25.52 -7.55
C ASP A 8 9.31 24.00 -7.76
N SER A 9 10.00 23.17 -6.97
CA SER A 9 9.78 21.73 -6.95
C SER A 9 8.46 21.43 -6.26
N PRO A 10 7.51 20.73 -6.89
CA PRO A 10 6.31 20.31 -6.19
C PRO A 10 6.72 19.36 -5.04
N ASP A 11 6.26 19.66 -3.82
CA ASP A 11 6.47 18.86 -2.60
C ASP A 11 5.84 17.47 -2.76
N THR A 12 6.57 16.57 -3.42
CA THR A 12 6.02 15.33 -3.96
C THR A 12 6.94 14.17 -3.64
N LEU A 13 6.37 13.16 -2.97
CA LEU A 13 7.14 12.02 -2.46
C LEU A 13 7.49 11.00 -3.55
N PHE A 14 6.72 10.96 -4.64
CA PHE A 14 6.87 9.97 -5.72
C PHE A 14 7.28 10.64 -7.03
N LEU A 15 8.55 10.47 -7.40
CA LEU A 15 9.17 11.10 -8.56
C LEU A 15 9.46 10.08 -9.67
N HIS A 16 9.46 10.52 -10.93
CA HIS A 16 10.01 9.69 -12.01
C HIS A 16 11.54 9.66 -11.92
N SER A 17 12.14 8.51 -12.22
CA SER A 17 13.60 8.35 -12.22
C SER A 17 14.32 9.22 -13.27
N TYR A 18 13.65 9.53 -14.39
CA TYR A 18 14.22 10.31 -15.49
C TYR A 18 13.59 11.71 -15.64
N ALA A 19 12.58 12.03 -14.83
CA ALA A 19 11.88 13.32 -14.88
C ALA A 19 11.42 13.73 -13.46
N PRO A 20 12.33 14.20 -12.60
CA PRO A 20 12.05 14.47 -11.19
C PRO A 20 10.98 15.54 -10.94
N LEU A 21 10.74 16.43 -11.90
CA LEU A 21 9.68 17.46 -11.79
C LEU A 21 8.30 16.96 -12.25
N LYS A 22 8.24 15.75 -12.81
CA LYS A 22 7.00 15.13 -13.23
C LYS A 22 6.45 14.29 -12.08
N LEU A 23 5.15 14.40 -11.86
CA LEU A 23 4.44 13.57 -10.90
C LEU A 23 4.25 12.14 -11.42
N LEU A 24 4.49 11.15 -10.56
CA LEU A 24 4.03 9.80 -10.81
C LEU A 24 2.51 9.73 -10.65
N SER A 25 1.84 9.21 -11.68
CA SER A 25 0.39 8.98 -11.58
C SER A 25 0.11 7.81 -10.64
N ALA A 26 -1.00 7.90 -9.89
CA ALA A 26 -1.48 6.79 -9.06
C ALA A 26 -1.65 5.49 -9.87
N ARG A 27 -2.04 5.59 -11.15
CA ARG A 27 -2.16 4.46 -12.08
C ARG A 27 -0.83 3.78 -12.35
N THR A 28 0.25 4.55 -12.47
CA THR A 28 1.61 4.01 -12.65
C THR A 28 2.03 3.24 -11.41
N ILE A 29 1.87 3.85 -10.23
CA ILE A 29 2.20 3.24 -8.94
C ILE A 29 1.41 1.94 -8.74
N GLN A 30 0.10 1.97 -8.99
CA GLN A 30 -0.77 0.80 -8.90
C GLN A 30 -0.31 -0.33 -9.82
N ARG A 31 0.11 -0.03 -11.06
CA ARG A 31 0.62 -1.04 -11.99
C ARG A 31 1.91 -1.69 -11.47
N TRP A 32 2.82 -0.91 -10.90
CA TRP A 32 4.08 -1.44 -10.35
C TRP A 32 3.83 -2.31 -9.13
N ILE A 33 3.06 -1.83 -8.15
CA ILE A 33 2.67 -2.62 -6.97
C ILE A 33 1.96 -3.90 -7.40
N GLY A 34 1.01 -3.81 -8.34
CA GLY A 34 0.29 -4.98 -8.84
C GLY A 34 1.17 -6.01 -9.54
N LYS A 35 2.24 -5.57 -10.24
CA LYS A 35 3.24 -6.49 -10.81
C LYS A 35 4.04 -7.19 -9.72
N LEU A 36 4.50 -6.45 -8.70
CA LEU A 36 5.26 -7.03 -7.58
C LEU A 36 4.44 -8.07 -6.83
N VAL A 37 3.20 -7.74 -6.45
CA VAL A 37 2.30 -8.67 -5.76
C VAL A 37 2.08 -9.96 -6.58
N LYS A 38 1.90 -9.85 -7.90
CA LYS A 38 1.75 -11.03 -8.77
C LYS A 38 2.96 -11.94 -8.84
N ILE A 39 4.17 -11.39 -8.64
CA ILE A 39 5.41 -12.19 -8.64
C ILE A 39 5.59 -12.87 -7.28
N SER A 40 5.15 -12.23 -6.19
CA SER A 40 5.38 -12.71 -4.83
C SER A 40 4.30 -13.66 -4.29
N THR A 41 3.20 -13.91 -5.01
CA THR A 41 2.18 -14.89 -4.58
C THR A 41 1.39 -15.45 -5.76
N THR A 42 0.96 -16.71 -5.63
CA THR A 42 0.04 -17.38 -6.56
C THR A 42 -1.43 -17.11 -6.26
N GLU A 43 -1.74 -16.46 -5.13
CA GLU A 43 -3.11 -16.21 -4.70
C GLU A 43 -3.82 -15.25 -5.66
N PRO A 44 -4.99 -15.62 -6.21
CA PRO A 44 -5.69 -14.79 -7.16
C PRO A 44 -6.31 -13.54 -6.51
N ARG A 45 -6.31 -12.44 -7.26
CA ARG A 45 -7.00 -11.19 -6.92
C ARG A 45 -6.56 -10.57 -5.59
N VAL A 46 -5.28 -10.73 -5.24
CA VAL A 46 -4.69 -10.09 -4.06
C VAL A 46 -4.31 -8.64 -4.35
N SER A 47 -4.48 -7.81 -3.32
CA SER A 47 -4.02 -6.42 -3.29
C SER A 47 -3.07 -6.26 -2.11
N LEU A 48 -2.15 -5.30 -2.21
CA LEU A 48 -1.23 -4.99 -1.11
C LEU A 48 -1.98 -4.63 0.18
N ARG A 49 -3.16 -4.01 0.07
CA ARG A 49 -4.00 -3.64 1.23
C ARG A 49 -4.49 -4.87 1.97
N PHE A 50 -4.90 -5.94 1.27
CA PHE A 50 -5.30 -7.20 1.90
C PHE A 50 -4.13 -7.88 2.63
N ILE A 51 -2.94 -7.87 2.01
CA ILE A 51 -1.73 -8.44 2.61
C ILE A 51 -1.41 -7.68 3.90
N ALA A 52 -1.28 -6.35 3.81
CA ALA A 52 -0.94 -5.50 4.94
C ALA A 52 -1.92 -5.64 6.10
N SER A 53 -3.23 -5.64 5.83
CA SER A 53 -4.24 -5.82 6.89
C SER A 53 -4.17 -7.19 7.55
N SER A 54 -3.86 -8.23 6.78
CA SER A 54 -3.74 -9.60 7.30
C SER A 54 -2.50 -9.75 8.18
N PHE A 55 -1.38 -9.13 7.81
CA PHE A 55 -0.19 -9.07 8.66
C PHE A 55 -0.43 -8.25 9.93
N ALA A 56 -1.09 -7.09 9.83
CA ALA A 56 -1.44 -6.27 10.99
C ALA A 56 -2.26 -7.07 12.02
N LEU A 57 -3.30 -7.78 11.56
CA LEU A 57 -4.10 -8.66 12.42
C LEU A 57 -3.26 -9.80 13.03
N LYS A 58 -2.41 -10.46 12.24
CA LYS A 58 -1.51 -11.52 12.74
C LYS A 58 -0.53 -11.02 13.80
N SER A 59 -0.10 -9.76 13.70
CA SER A 59 0.75 -9.09 14.68
C SER A 59 -0.01 -8.62 15.93
N GLY A 60 -1.31 -8.88 16.03
CA GLY A 60 -2.13 -8.53 17.19
C GLY A 60 -2.62 -7.08 17.21
N ILE A 61 -2.53 -6.35 16.09
CA ILE A 61 -3.12 -5.01 15.99
C ILE A 61 -4.65 -5.14 16.09
N PRO A 62 -5.32 -4.39 16.98
CA PRO A 62 -6.77 -4.42 17.11
C PRO A 62 -7.45 -4.16 15.78
N LYS A 63 -8.50 -4.92 15.47
CA LYS A 63 -9.24 -4.77 14.21
C LYS A 63 -9.70 -3.34 13.99
N ASP A 64 -10.20 -2.68 15.02
CA ASP A 64 -10.72 -1.32 14.91
C ASP A 64 -9.62 -0.35 14.47
N ASP A 65 -8.40 -0.51 14.99
CA ASP A 65 -7.24 0.26 14.54
C ASP A 65 -6.86 -0.08 13.09
N VAL A 66 -6.87 -1.36 12.70
CA VAL A 66 -6.65 -1.76 11.30
C VAL A 66 -7.71 -1.12 10.39
N VAL A 67 -8.96 -1.02 10.85
CA VAL A 67 -10.06 -0.44 10.09
C VAL A 67 -9.92 1.06 9.94
N THR A 68 -9.57 1.75 11.01
CA THR A 68 -9.32 3.20 11.02
C THR A 68 -8.11 3.56 10.17
N MET A 69 -6.96 2.90 10.39
CA MET A 69 -5.73 3.14 9.63
C MET A 69 -5.88 2.72 8.17
N GLY A 70 -6.63 1.66 7.95
CA GLY A 70 -7.01 1.17 6.64
C GLY A 70 -8.09 2.00 5.98
N ASN A 71 -8.57 3.11 6.54
CA ASN A 71 -9.57 4.04 5.98
C ASN A 71 -10.71 3.33 5.21
N TRP A 72 -11.30 2.29 5.81
CA TRP A 72 -12.50 1.66 5.25
C TRP A 72 -13.75 2.35 5.80
N SER A 73 -14.82 2.34 5.01
CA SER A 73 -16.08 3.00 5.37
C SER A 73 -16.79 2.37 6.58
N SER A 74 -16.54 1.09 6.87
CA SER A 74 -17.02 0.43 8.10
C SER A 74 -16.25 -0.85 8.41
N SER A 75 -16.34 -1.32 9.65
CA SER A 75 -15.82 -2.65 10.01
C SER A 75 -16.50 -3.76 9.22
N ALA A 76 -17.79 -3.65 8.89
CA ALA A 76 -18.49 -4.67 8.10
C ALA A 76 -17.92 -4.76 6.68
N VAL A 77 -17.57 -3.62 6.06
CA VAL A 77 -16.91 -3.61 4.75
C VAL A 77 -15.55 -4.30 4.81
N PHE A 78 -14.77 -4.05 5.85
CA PHE A 78 -13.50 -4.74 6.05
C PHE A 78 -13.69 -6.26 6.20
N GLU A 79 -14.57 -6.68 7.10
CA GLU A 79 -14.83 -8.10 7.40
C GLU A 79 -15.29 -8.86 6.15
N ASN A 80 -16.25 -8.31 5.40
CA ASN A 80 -16.87 -9.01 4.28
C ASN A 80 -16.02 -9.02 3.00
N HIS A 81 -15.13 -8.04 2.83
CA HIS A 81 -14.42 -7.86 1.54
C HIS A 81 -12.90 -7.87 1.66
N TYR A 82 -12.34 -7.62 2.84
CA TYR A 82 -10.90 -7.39 3.04
C TYR A 82 -10.25 -8.32 4.06
N ARG A 83 -11.00 -8.96 4.96
CA ARG A 83 -10.43 -9.93 5.91
C ARG A 83 -10.02 -11.21 5.19
N ARG A 84 -8.70 -11.47 5.14
CA ARG A 84 -8.12 -12.67 4.54
C ARG A 84 -6.97 -13.22 5.37
N GLU A 85 -7.31 -13.88 6.48
CA GLU A 85 -6.32 -14.37 7.47
C GLU A 85 -5.22 -15.26 6.86
N HIS A 86 -5.57 -16.07 5.86
CA HIS A 86 -4.62 -16.92 5.13
C HIS A 86 -3.50 -16.13 4.44
N LEU A 87 -3.71 -14.85 4.08
CA LEU A 87 -2.67 -14.06 3.42
C LEU A 87 -1.46 -13.79 4.32
N SER A 88 -1.64 -13.84 5.63
CA SER A 88 -0.57 -13.68 6.62
C SER A 88 0.34 -14.90 6.74
N GLN A 89 0.00 -16.00 6.07
CA GLN A 89 0.76 -17.25 6.05
C GLN A 89 1.76 -17.31 4.89
N PHE A 90 1.59 -16.47 3.86
CA PHE A 90 2.53 -16.43 2.75
C PHE A 90 3.83 -15.76 3.19
N ASP A 91 4.93 -16.45 2.92
CA ASP A 91 6.26 -15.88 3.05
C ASP A 91 6.62 -15.16 1.74
N PHE A 92 6.55 -13.83 1.79
CA PHE A 92 6.89 -12.95 0.67
C PHE A 92 8.40 -12.74 0.52
N SER A 93 9.25 -13.36 1.37
CA SER A 93 10.70 -13.25 1.34
C SER A 93 11.41 -14.34 0.54
N ASN A 94 10.69 -15.39 0.13
CA ASN A 94 11.25 -16.47 -0.69
C ASN A 94 11.23 -16.11 -2.18
N THR A 95 12.38 -15.62 -2.67
CA THR A 95 12.82 -15.76 -4.06
C THR A 95 14.03 -16.65 -4.12
#